data_AF-A0A850DJT0-F1
#
_entry.id   AF-A0A850DJT0-F1
#
_cell.length_a   1.000
_cell.length_b   1.000
_cell.length_c   1.000
_cell.angle_alpha   90.00
_cell.angle_beta   90.00
_cell.angle_gamma   90.00
#
_symmetry.space_group_name_H-M   'P 1'
#
loop_
_entity.id
_entity.type
_entity.pdbx_description
1 polymer ?
#
loop_
_entity_poly.entity_id
_entity_poly.type
_entity_poly.pdbx_seq_one_letter_code
_entity_poly.pdbx_strand_id
1 'polypeptide(L)'
;MISSTWGPDSLLGAQPDLPRRVAEALPSDEFRVLMALHPNICSHHSSWQLAEYLSDCERAGVHIPGDVDEWRAGIVASDVTIGDQGSVTFYSAALGNPLLMATTPSHTVDPRSPIAQLMTAAPRLGAGDDIADQIRRAIAEHDVTRYSAVTALTSSEPDHSATIVRSAMYRTLRLPEAPEPAEISALPLPPRPIAGSDSHLVFVEPAGDQAATVTRFPAGRLFNNPDTPRGGHLAIGTREPRRRWIELADVIIGHCGPDTDHWISETLSGLPGCAVASAPTTQGHWLLGDHTEHLLRVAGTEPGCRLFASVAYQRLRQRADLRELTGDWTIMCAGRKLRVEVTQASRAAR
;
A
#
# COMPACT_ATOMS: atom_id res chain seq x y z
N MET A 1 4.19 -8.53 -0.80
CA MET A 1 2.84 -9.14 -0.92
C MET A 1 2.50 -9.96 0.33
N ILE A 2 1.21 -10.16 0.63
CA ILE A 2 0.72 -11.08 1.66
C ILE A 2 -0.08 -12.19 0.98
N SER A 3 0.20 -13.46 1.26
CA SER A 3 -0.52 -14.61 0.70
C SER A 3 -1.18 -15.44 1.78
N SER A 4 -2.44 -15.83 1.54
CA SER A 4 -3.19 -16.72 2.41
C SER A 4 -3.76 -17.88 1.62
N THR A 5 -3.52 -19.10 2.12
CA THR A 5 -4.39 -20.26 1.85
C THR A 5 -5.78 -20.04 2.44
N TRP A 6 -6.61 -21.09 2.50
CA TRP A 6 -7.95 -21.05 3.05
C TRP A 6 -8.09 -22.01 4.24
N GLY A 7 -9.11 -21.79 5.07
CA GLY A 7 -9.36 -22.60 6.26
C GLY A 7 -8.78 -21.99 7.54
N PRO A 8 -9.05 -22.61 8.70
CA PRO A 8 -8.73 -22.03 10.02
C PRO A 8 -7.23 -21.85 10.26
N ASP A 9 -6.38 -22.70 9.67
CA ASP A 9 -4.93 -22.64 9.82
C ASP A 9 -4.22 -21.70 8.82
N SER A 10 -4.97 -21.15 7.86
CA SER A 10 -4.44 -20.17 6.91
C SER A 10 -4.06 -18.85 7.59
N LEU A 11 -3.24 -18.04 6.93
CA LEU A 11 -2.87 -16.71 7.44
C LEU A 11 -4.10 -15.89 7.84
N LEU A 12 -5.09 -15.76 6.94
CA LEU A 12 -6.31 -15.00 7.24
C LEU A 12 -7.23 -15.70 8.24
N GLY A 13 -7.22 -17.03 8.28
CA GLY A 13 -8.00 -17.79 9.27
C GLY A 13 -7.49 -17.59 10.69
N ALA A 14 -6.17 -17.60 10.88
CA ALA A 14 -5.53 -17.47 12.18
C ALA A 14 -5.29 -16.01 12.61
N GLN A 15 -5.01 -15.11 11.65
CA GLN A 15 -4.65 -13.71 11.90
C GLN A 15 -5.37 -12.77 10.92
N PRO A 16 -6.70 -12.63 11.01
CA PRO A 16 -7.49 -11.85 10.05
C PRO A 16 -7.12 -10.35 10.00
N ASP A 17 -6.54 -9.81 11.08
CA ASP A 17 -6.14 -8.40 11.17
C ASP A 17 -4.68 -8.14 10.76
N LEU A 18 -3.90 -9.19 10.48
CA LEU A 18 -2.49 -9.07 10.12
C LEU A 18 -2.25 -8.18 8.90
N PRO A 19 -3.02 -8.26 7.79
CA PRO A 19 -2.79 -7.39 6.64
C PRO A 19 -2.90 -5.90 6.98
N ARG A 20 -3.90 -5.54 7.78
CA ARG A 20 -4.06 -4.17 8.30
C ARG A 20 -2.88 -3.77 9.18
N ARG A 21 -2.48 -4.63 10.13
CA ARG A 21 -1.34 -4.36 11.04
C ARG A 21 -0.04 -4.13 10.26
N VAL A 22 0.20 -4.91 9.21
CA VAL A 22 1.36 -4.72 8.30
C VAL A 22 1.28 -3.36 7.61
N ALA A 23 0.13 -3.00 7.04
CA ALA A 23 -0.04 -1.70 6.38
C ALA A 23 0.13 -0.51 7.35
N GLU A 24 -0.38 -0.61 8.57
CA GLU A 24 -0.27 0.43 9.61
C GLU A 24 1.16 0.55 10.18
N ALA A 25 1.95 -0.53 10.15
CA ALA A 25 3.35 -0.52 10.59
C ALA A 25 4.28 0.18 9.58
N LEU A 26 3.98 0.12 8.28
CA LEU A 26 4.86 0.57 7.20
C LEU A 26 4.54 1.98 6.71
N PRO A 27 5.55 2.81 6.36
CA PRO A 27 5.31 4.11 5.74
C PRO A 27 4.59 3.99 4.39
N SER A 28 3.48 4.70 4.23
CA SER A 28 2.59 4.68 3.06
C SER A 28 3.24 5.20 1.78
N ASP A 29 4.40 5.83 1.84
CA ASP A 29 5.12 6.31 0.65
C ASP A 29 6.30 5.43 0.26
N GLU A 30 6.72 4.51 1.15
CA GLU A 30 7.80 3.56 0.93
C GLU A 30 7.27 2.18 0.50
N PHE A 31 6.12 1.77 1.04
CA PHE A 31 5.60 0.41 0.85
C PHE A 31 4.21 0.40 0.20
N ARG A 32 3.93 -0.69 -0.52
CA ARG A 32 2.59 -1.08 -0.99
C ARG A 32 2.32 -2.51 -0.51
N VAL A 33 1.10 -2.75 -0.02
CA VAL A 33 0.68 -4.07 0.47
C VAL A 33 -0.39 -4.60 -0.47
N LEU A 34 -0.18 -5.80 -1.00
CA LEU A 34 -1.12 -6.51 -1.87
C LEU A 34 -1.45 -7.87 -1.26
N MET A 35 -2.72 -8.24 -1.27
CA MET A 35 -3.21 -9.55 -0.85
C MET A 35 -3.30 -10.52 -2.01
N ALA A 36 -2.87 -11.76 -1.80
CA ALA A 36 -3.16 -12.90 -2.65
C ALA A 36 -4.06 -13.87 -1.87
N LEU A 37 -5.34 -13.90 -2.24
CA LEU A 37 -6.36 -14.72 -1.61
C LEU A 37 -6.54 -16.04 -2.35
N HIS A 38 -6.60 -17.15 -1.63
CA HIS A 38 -6.91 -18.43 -2.22
C HIS A 38 -8.33 -18.39 -2.86
N PRO A 39 -8.53 -18.91 -4.09
CA PRO A 39 -9.82 -18.85 -4.80
C PRO A 39 -11.01 -19.44 -4.01
N ASN A 40 -10.75 -20.45 -3.16
CA ASN A 40 -11.77 -21.03 -2.27
C ASN A 40 -12.33 -20.03 -1.25
N ILE A 41 -11.58 -19.00 -0.83
CA ILE A 41 -12.10 -17.96 0.07
C ILE A 41 -13.24 -17.22 -0.63
N CYS A 42 -12.98 -16.71 -1.84
CA CYS A 42 -13.96 -15.99 -2.64
C CYS A 42 -15.11 -16.89 -3.13
N SER A 43 -14.89 -18.21 -3.22
CA SER A 43 -15.94 -19.16 -3.62
C SER A 43 -16.84 -19.55 -2.44
N HIS A 44 -16.29 -19.62 -1.23
CA HIS A 44 -17.02 -19.98 -0.02
C HIS A 44 -17.77 -18.79 0.60
N HIS A 45 -17.16 -17.60 0.55
CA HIS A 45 -17.76 -16.35 1.01
C HIS A 45 -18.31 -15.56 -0.18
N SER A 46 -19.41 -14.84 -0.01
CA SER A 46 -19.86 -13.92 -1.06
C SER A 46 -18.86 -12.78 -1.23
N SER A 47 -18.78 -12.20 -2.42
CA SER A 47 -17.92 -11.03 -2.69
C SER A 47 -18.22 -9.86 -1.74
N TRP A 48 -19.50 -9.66 -1.40
CA TRP A 48 -19.92 -8.66 -0.43
C TRP A 48 -19.38 -8.95 0.98
N GLN A 49 -19.50 -10.19 1.44
CA GLN A 49 -19.03 -10.59 2.77
C GLN A 49 -17.51 -10.43 2.90
N LEU A 50 -16.77 -10.82 1.86
CA LEU A 50 -15.33 -10.67 1.83
C LEU A 50 -14.91 -9.19 1.81
N ALA A 51 -15.59 -8.36 1.02
CA ALA A 51 -15.36 -6.92 1.00
C ALA A 51 -15.58 -6.29 2.38
N GLU A 52 -16.66 -6.67 3.08
CA GLU A 52 -16.93 -6.17 4.43
C GLU A 52 -15.82 -6.57 5.42
N TYR A 53 -15.40 -7.84 5.42
CA TYR A 53 -14.34 -8.35 6.28
C TYR A 53 -12.98 -7.68 6.03
N LEU A 54 -12.67 -7.37 4.77
CA LEU A 54 -11.40 -6.76 4.38
C LEU A 54 -11.46 -5.24 4.29
N SER A 55 -12.61 -4.63 4.58
CA SER A 55 -12.82 -3.19 4.41
C SER A 55 -11.92 -2.33 5.30
N ASP A 56 -11.46 -2.86 6.44
CA ASP A 56 -10.44 -2.20 7.27
C ASP A 56 -9.03 -2.33 6.70
N CYS A 57 -8.72 -3.43 6.02
CA CYS A 57 -7.47 -3.61 5.30
C CYS A 57 -7.39 -2.65 4.10
N GLU A 58 -8.45 -2.59 3.28
CA GLU A 58 -8.54 -1.68 2.14
C GLU A 58 -8.37 -0.22 2.56
N ARG A 59 -9.04 0.20 3.64
CA ARG A 59 -8.90 1.56 4.18
C ARG A 59 -7.50 1.85 4.72
N ALA A 60 -6.79 0.84 5.22
CA ALA A 60 -5.38 0.96 5.58
C ALA A 60 -4.45 1.02 4.35
N GLY A 61 -4.98 0.89 3.13
CA GLY A 61 -4.22 0.94 1.88
C GLY A 61 -3.72 -0.43 1.41
N VAL A 62 -4.29 -1.53 1.91
CA VAL A 62 -4.03 -2.87 1.40
C VAL A 62 -4.81 -3.07 0.10
N HIS A 63 -4.13 -3.44 -0.98
CA HIS A 63 -4.76 -3.81 -2.25
C HIS A 63 -5.39 -5.19 -2.14
N ILE A 64 -6.71 -5.24 -2.24
CA ILE A 64 -7.47 -6.47 -2.41
C ILE A 64 -7.72 -6.61 -3.92
N PRO A 65 -7.20 -7.66 -4.56
CA PRO A 65 -7.30 -7.80 -6.00
C PRO A 65 -8.75 -8.09 -6.41
N GLY A 66 -9.17 -7.49 -7.53
CA GLY A 66 -10.49 -7.76 -8.11
C GLY A 66 -10.51 -9.08 -8.89
N ASP A 67 -9.36 -9.46 -9.45
CA ASP A 67 -9.12 -10.77 -10.07
C ASP A 67 -8.18 -11.59 -9.19
N VAL A 68 -8.61 -12.82 -8.85
CA VAL A 68 -7.80 -13.74 -8.04
C VAL A 68 -6.44 -14.03 -8.65
N ASP A 69 -6.25 -13.89 -9.97
CA ASP A 69 -4.96 -14.12 -10.64
C ASP A 69 -3.97 -12.94 -10.58
N GLU A 70 -4.35 -11.79 -10.00
CA GLU A 70 -3.44 -10.64 -9.83
C GLU A 70 -2.20 -10.97 -8.98
N TRP A 71 -2.24 -12.05 -8.18
CA TRP A 71 -1.07 -12.51 -7.43
C TRP A 71 0.13 -12.78 -8.32
N ARG A 72 -0.06 -13.16 -9.60
CA ARG A 72 1.02 -13.47 -10.54
C ARG A 72 1.91 -12.25 -10.79
N ALA A 73 1.31 -11.11 -11.09
CA ALA A 73 2.04 -9.85 -11.22
C ALA A 73 2.53 -9.36 -9.85
N GLY A 74 1.74 -9.60 -8.79
CA GLY A 74 2.10 -9.24 -7.41
C GLY A 74 3.41 -9.88 -6.93
N ILE A 75 3.62 -11.18 -7.17
CA ILE A 75 4.87 -11.85 -6.76
C ILE A 75 6.09 -11.42 -7.56
N VAL A 76 5.92 -11.03 -8.82
CA VAL A 76 7.00 -10.52 -9.66
C VAL A 76 7.45 -9.14 -9.17
N ALA A 77 6.52 -8.32 -8.71
CA ALA A 77 6.78 -6.97 -8.21
C ALA A 77 7.09 -6.89 -6.71
N SER A 78 7.18 -8.02 -6.00
CA SER A 78 7.30 -8.03 -4.53
C SER A 78 8.75 -7.98 -4.06
N ASP A 79 9.05 -7.04 -3.16
CA ASP A 79 10.33 -7.05 -2.43
C ASP A 79 10.38 -8.09 -1.30
N VAL A 80 9.21 -8.53 -0.81
CA VAL A 80 9.05 -9.55 0.25
C VAL A 80 7.65 -10.16 0.19
N THR A 81 7.53 -11.44 0.56
CA THR A 81 6.24 -12.11 0.73
C THR A 81 6.03 -12.58 2.16
N ILE A 82 4.95 -12.12 2.79
CA ILE A 82 4.44 -12.68 4.04
C ILE A 82 3.41 -13.74 3.68
N GLY A 83 3.57 -14.97 4.15
CA GLY A 83 2.71 -16.05 3.71
C GLY A 83 2.53 -17.18 4.70
N ASP A 84 1.70 -18.13 4.29
CA ASP A 84 1.51 -19.43 4.92
C ASP A 84 1.96 -20.55 3.96
N GLN A 85 1.54 -21.79 4.20
CA GLN A 85 1.91 -23.00 3.45
C GLN A 85 1.37 -23.08 2.00
N GLY A 86 0.92 -21.96 1.42
CA GLY A 86 0.35 -21.93 0.08
C GLY A 86 1.37 -21.96 -1.06
N SER A 87 0.90 -22.43 -2.23
CA SER A 87 1.72 -22.45 -3.46
C SER A 87 2.18 -21.06 -3.87
N VAL A 88 1.42 -20.00 -3.61
CA VAL A 88 1.80 -18.62 -3.95
C VAL A 88 3.03 -18.17 -3.13
N THR A 89 3.09 -18.51 -1.84
CA THR A 89 4.31 -18.30 -1.01
C THR A 89 5.49 -19.06 -1.59
N PHE A 90 5.27 -20.32 -2.00
CA PHE A 90 6.31 -21.16 -2.61
C PHE A 90 6.82 -20.60 -3.95
N TYR A 91 5.92 -20.15 -4.83
CA TYR A 91 6.27 -19.52 -6.11
C TYR A 91 7.00 -18.19 -5.90
N SER A 92 6.63 -17.42 -4.89
CA SER A 92 7.38 -16.21 -4.54
C SER A 92 8.83 -16.54 -4.15
N ALA A 93 9.05 -17.59 -3.37
CA ALA A 93 10.40 -18.10 -3.08
C ALA A 93 11.12 -18.60 -4.34
N ALA A 94 10.42 -19.27 -5.25
CA ALA A 94 11.00 -19.75 -6.52
C ALA A 94 11.44 -18.60 -7.44
N LEU A 95 10.80 -17.43 -7.35
CA LEU A 95 11.24 -16.18 -7.98
C LEU A 95 12.40 -15.50 -7.25
N GLY A 96 12.88 -16.06 -6.14
CA GLY A 96 14.00 -15.52 -5.37
C GLY A 96 13.61 -14.44 -4.35
N ASN A 97 12.32 -14.25 -4.06
CA ASN A 97 11.88 -13.26 -3.09
C ASN A 97 12.15 -13.72 -1.64
N PRO A 98 12.45 -12.79 -0.70
CA PRO A 98 12.46 -13.12 0.72
C PRO A 98 11.06 -13.45 1.22
N LEU A 99 11.02 -14.30 2.24
CA LEU A 99 9.79 -14.78 2.86
C LEU A 99 9.75 -14.46 4.35
N LEU A 100 8.54 -14.23 4.85
CA LEU A 100 8.21 -14.23 6.27
C LEU A 100 6.98 -15.12 6.49
N MET A 101 7.12 -16.18 7.28
CA MET A 101 6.01 -17.08 7.57
C MET A 101 5.12 -16.50 8.67
N ALA A 102 3.89 -16.14 8.33
CA ALA A 102 2.89 -15.65 9.30
C ALA A 102 2.29 -16.81 10.12
N THR A 103 2.04 -17.94 9.46
CA THR A 103 1.60 -19.19 10.09
C THR A 103 2.43 -20.36 9.56
N THR A 104 2.52 -21.42 10.36
CA THR A 104 3.28 -22.64 9.99
C THR A 104 2.57 -23.92 10.47
N PRO A 105 1.35 -24.20 9.98
CA PRO A 105 0.57 -25.36 10.41
C PRO A 105 1.13 -26.64 9.78
N SER A 106 2.22 -27.18 10.33
CA SER A 106 2.97 -28.31 9.78
C SER A 106 2.14 -29.58 9.57
N HIS A 107 1.02 -29.72 10.28
CA HIS A 107 0.09 -30.85 10.13
C HIS A 107 -0.73 -30.82 8.82
N THR A 108 -0.74 -29.68 8.11
CA THR A 108 -1.50 -29.48 6.87
C THR A 108 -0.72 -29.86 5.60
N VAL A 109 0.55 -30.26 5.75
CA VAL A 109 1.44 -30.59 4.64
C VAL A 109 2.15 -31.93 4.88
N ASP A 110 2.48 -32.67 3.81
CA ASP A 110 3.37 -33.84 3.96
C ASP A 110 4.74 -33.33 4.47
N PRO A 111 5.27 -33.85 5.60
CA PRO A 111 6.57 -33.44 6.14
C PRO A 111 7.75 -33.58 5.16
N ARG A 112 7.62 -34.42 4.13
CA ARG A 112 8.64 -34.62 3.08
C ARG A 112 8.47 -33.67 1.91
N SER A 113 7.39 -32.89 1.86
CA SER A 113 7.12 -31.98 0.76
C SER A 113 8.13 -30.81 0.72
N PRO A 114 8.38 -30.23 -0.47
CA PRO A 114 9.17 -28.98 -0.58
C PRO A 114 8.56 -27.83 0.24
N ILE A 115 7.23 -27.79 0.38
CA ILE A 115 6.55 -26.77 1.19
C ILE A 115 6.92 -26.91 2.67
N ALA A 116 6.93 -28.13 3.23
CA ALA A 116 7.34 -28.34 4.62
C ALA A 116 8.80 -27.92 4.88
N GLN A 117 9.69 -28.20 3.93
CA GLN A 117 11.09 -27.76 3.98
C GLN A 117 11.19 -26.23 3.93
N LEU A 118 10.44 -25.58 3.05
CA LEU A 118 10.40 -24.12 2.93
C LEU A 118 9.89 -23.45 4.22
N MET A 119 8.80 -23.95 4.80
CA MET A 119 8.24 -23.43 6.07
C MET A 119 9.23 -23.53 7.23
N THR A 120 10.14 -24.51 7.20
CA THR A 120 11.17 -24.71 8.21
C THR A 120 12.36 -23.76 8.00
N ALA A 121 12.72 -23.49 6.74
CA ALA A 121 13.87 -22.67 6.37
C ALA A 121 13.60 -21.15 6.41
N ALA A 122 12.35 -20.74 6.13
CA ALA A 122 11.95 -19.35 6.10
C ALA A 122 11.80 -18.77 7.52
N PRO A 123 12.23 -17.51 7.76
CA PRO A 123 12.02 -16.85 9.05
C PRO A 123 10.52 -16.65 9.30
N ARG A 124 10.13 -16.65 10.58
CA ARG A 124 8.75 -16.41 11.02
C ARG A 124 8.55 -14.94 11.30
N LEU A 125 7.33 -14.44 11.06
CA LEU A 125 6.91 -13.14 11.54
C LEU A 125 6.60 -13.24 13.05
N GLY A 126 7.47 -12.69 13.88
CA GLY A 126 7.35 -12.67 15.33
C GLY A 126 6.24 -11.72 15.79
N ALA A 127 5.44 -12.16 16.77
CA ALA A 127 4.30 -11.39 17.27
C ALA A 127 4.67 -10.23 18.21
N GLY A 128 5.87 -10.25 18.81
CA GLY A 128 6.33 -9.27 19.80
C GLY A 128 7.36 -8.26 19.28
N ASP A 129 7.87 -8.46 18.06
CA ASP A 129 8.87 -7.58 17.44
C ASP A 129 8.19 -6.57 16.51
N ASP A 130 8.82 -5.43 16.28
CA ASP A 130 8.32 -4.43 15.33
C ASP A 130 8.22 -5.02 13.91
N ILE A 131 7.00 -4.98 13.34
CA ILE A 131 6.70 -5.59 12.03
C ILE A 131 7.52 -4.92 10.93
N ALA A 132 7.73 -3.60 10.98
CA ALA A 132 8.46 -2.88 9.94
C ALA A 132 9.95 -3.25 9.97
N ASP A 133 10.55 -3.38 11.15
CA ASP A 133 11.93 -3.82 11.30
C ASP A 133 12.15 -5.26 10.83
N GLN A 134 11.22 -6.18 11.14
CA GLN A 134 11.27 -7.55 10.64
C GLN A 134 11.20 -7.60 9.10
N ILE A 135 10.32 -6.81 8.49
CA ILE A 135 10.20 -6.71 7.04
C ILE A 135 11.47 -6.13 6.42
N ARG A 136 11.99 -5.02 6.94
CA ARG A 136 13.24 -4.42 6.42
C ARG A 136 14.42 -5.37 6.55
N ARG A 137 14.50 -6.11 7.66
CA ARG A 137 15.54 -7.12 7.88
C ARG A 137 15.42 -8.27 6.88
N ALA A 138 14.21 -8.78 6.68
CA ALA A 138 13.96 -9.85 5.72
C ALA A 138 14.36 -9.43 4.29
N ILE A 139 14.16 -8.17 3.91
CA ILE A 139 14.61 -7.63 2.62
C ILE A 139 16.13 -7.47 2.58
N ALA A 140 16.72 -6.83 3.59
CA ALA A 140 18.13 -6.44 3.60
C ALA A 140 19.10 -7.64 3.74
N GLU A 141 18.70 -8.67 4.49
CA GLU A 141 19.53 -9.85 4.79
C GLU A 141 19.24 -11.04 3.86
N HIS A 142 18.41 -10.86 2.82
CA HIS A 142 18.03 -11.95 1.93
C HIS A 142 19.18 -12.41 1.04
N ASP A 143 19.40 -13.72 1.01
CA ASP A 143 20.21 -14.38 0.00
C ASP A 143 19.28 -15.03 -1.02
N VAL A 144 19.36 -14.60 -2.28
CA VAL A 144 18.55 -15.12 -3.39
C VAL A 144 18.69 -16.64 -3.55
N THR A 145 19.83 -17.22 -3.14
CA THR A 145 20.10 -18.65 -3.23
C THR A 145 19.55 -19.46 -2.06
N ARG A 146 19.07 -18.80 -1.00
CA ARG A 146 18.61 -19.42 0.26
C ARG A 146 17.62 -20.57 0.06
N TYR A 147 16.72 -20.42 -0.91
CA TYR A 147 15.67 -21.40 -1.17
C TYR A 147 15.92 -22.28 -2.41
N SER A 148 17.04 -22.06 -3.12
CA SER A 148 17.32 -22.69 -4.42
C SER A 148 17.16 -24.21 -4.44
N ALA A 149 17.68 -24.91 -3.43
CA ALA A 149 17.59 -26.37 -3.35
C ALA A 149 16.13 -26.87 -3.21
N VAL A 150 15.30 -26.13 -2.47
CA VAL A 150 13.88 -26.45 -2.27
C VAL A 150 13.06 -26.04 -3.49
N THR A 151 13.34 -24.86 -4.06
CA THR A 151 12.58 -24.32 -5.19
C THR A 151 12.95 -24.96 -6.53
N ALA A 152 14.11 -25.63 -6.63
CA ALA A 152 14.44 -26.51 -7.77
C ALA A 152 13.42 -27.65 -7.93
N LEU A 153 12.68 -28.00 -6.87
CA LEU A 153 11.63 -29.02 -6.89
C LEU A 153 10.28 -28.48 -7.42
N THR A 154 10.20 -27.22 -7.85
CA THR A 154 8.97 -26.62 -8.41
C THR A 154 8.52 -27.32 -9.68
N SER A 155 9.47 -27.65 -10.57
CA SER A 155 9.21 -28.35 -11.83
C SER A 155 10.39 -29.24 -12.18
N SER A 156 10.11 -30.45 -12.64
CA SER A 156 11.11 -31.32 -13.25
C SER A 156 11.48 -30.90 -14.67
N GLU A 157 10.63 -30.09 -15.30
CA GLU A 157 10.76 -29.64 -16.70
C GLU A 157 10.51 -28.12 -16.78
N PRO A 158 11.47 -27.28 -16.36
CA PRO A 158 11.37 -25.82 -16.48
C PRO A 158 11.10 -25.40 -17.92
N ASP A 159 10.28 -24.37 -18.12
CA ASP A 159 9.92 -23.78 -19.44
C ASP A 159 9.22 -24.71 -20.46
N HIS A 160 8.94 -25.97 -20.12
CA HIS A 160 8.29 -26.93 -21.01
C HIS A 160 6.80 -27.17 -20.72
N SER A 161 6.24 -26.52 -19.70
CA SER A 161 4.88 -26.79 -19.21
C SER A 161 3.80 -26.66 -20.29
N ALA A 162 3.85 -25.61 -21.12
CA ALA A 162 2.88 -25.39 -22.18
C ALA A 162 2.86 -26.53 -23.20
N THR A 163 4.05 -26.96 -23.65
CA THR A 163 4.21 -28.08 -24.58
C THR A 163 3.72 -29.37 -23.95
N ILE A 164 4.17 -29.70 -22.74
CA ILE A 164 3.82 -30.95 -22.05
C ILE A 164 2.31 -31.04 -21.81
N VAL A 165 1.70 -29.98 -21.27
CA VAL A 165 0.26 -29.93 -20.99
C VAL A 165 -0.53 -30.03 -22.28
N ARG A 166 -0.15 -29.30 -23.33
CA ARG A 166 -0.84 -29.35 -24.62
C ARG A 166 -0.80 -30.74 -25.22
N SER A 167 0.39 -31.34 -25.36
CA SER A 167 0.52 -32.70 -25.89
C SER A 167 -0.24 -33.73 -25.07
N ALA A 168 -0.28 -33.58 -23.73
CA ALA A 168 -1.06 -34.44 -22.86
C ALA A 168 -2.58 -34.31 -23.09
N MET A 169 -3.08 -33.07 -23.26
CA MET A 169 -4.49 -32.80 -23.52
C MET A 169 -4.92 -33.36 -24.88
N TYR A 170 -4.18 -33.09 -25.96
CA TYR A 170 -4.51 -33.60 -27.30
C TYR A 170 -4.50 -35.12 -27.35
N ARG A 171 -3.49 -35.76 -26.75
CA ARG A 171 -3.44 -37.23 -26.61
C ARG A 171 -4.65 -37.77 -25.85
N THR A 172 -5.03 -37.14 -24.75
CA THR A 172 -6.18 -37.55 -23.93
C THR A 172 -7.49 -37.44 -24.69
N LEU A 173 -7.66 -36.37 -25.48
CA LEU A 173 -8.83 -36.13 -26.33
C LEU A 173 -8.82 -36.96 -27.61
N ARG A 174 -7.73 -37.68 -27.91
CA ARG A 174 -7.50 -38.42 -29.17
C ARG A 174 -7.62 -37.55 -30.41
N LEU A 175 -7.12 -36.32 -30.31
CA LEU A 175 -7.07 -35.35 -31.39
C LEU A 175 -5.62 -35.20 -31.88
N PRO A 176 -5.38 -34.89 -33.16
CA PRO A 176 -4.07 -34.49 -33.64
C PRO A 176 -3.68 -33.15 -33.00
N GLU A 177 -2.44 -33.05 -32.50
CA GLU A 177 -1.92 -31.80 -31.94
C GLU A 177 -1.77 -30.74 -33.04
N ALA A 178 -2.05 -29.48 -32.69
CA ALA A 178 -1.85 -28.34 -33.57
C ALA A 178 -0.35 -28.17 -33.91
N PRO A 179 0.01 -27.87 -35.17
CA PRO A 179 1.40 -27.76 -35.60
C PRO A 179 2.11 -26.51 -35.06
N GLU A 180 1.38 -25.49 -34.61
CA GLU A 180 1.94 -24.27 -34.05
C GLU A 180 2.63 -24.55 -32.69
N PRO A 181 3.63 -23.75 -32.27
CA PRO A 181 4.26 -23.88 -30.96
C PRO A 181 3.27 -23.67 -29.80
N ALA A 182 3.53 -24.30 -28.65
CA ALA A 182 2.75 -24.04 -27.44
C ALA A 182 3.26 -22.76 -26.80
N GLU A 183 2.43 -21.72 -26.78
CA GLU A 183 2.81 -20.41 -26.26
C GLU A 183 2.15 -20.12 -24.91
N ILE A 184 2.89 -19.42 -24.04
CA ILE A 184 2.38 -18.85 -22.78
C ILE A 184 2.24 -17.35 -23.00
N SER A 185 1.09 -16.78 -22.69
CA SER A 185 0.90 -15.33 -22.74
C SER A 185 1.69 -14.63 -21.64
N ALA A 186 2.33 -13.52 -21.97
CA ALA A 186 2.89 -12.62 -20.97
C ALA A 186 1.80 -12.14 -20.00
N LEU A 187 2.17 -11.92 -18.74
CA LEU A 187 1.24 -11.35 -17.77
C LEU A 187 0.82 -9.94 -18.21
N PRO A 188 -0.48 -9.59 -18.09
CA PRO A 188 -0.93 -8.25 -18.41
C PRO A 188 -0.28 -7.23 -17.48
N LEU A 189 0.05 -6.06 -18.00
CA LEU A 189 0.40 -4.93 -17.14
C LEU A 189 -0.85 -4.53 -16.34
N PRO A 190 -0.72 -4.29 -15.02
CA PRO A 190 -1.86 -3.85 -14.22
C PRO A 190 -2.39 -2.53 -14.79
N PRO A 191 -3.72 -2.42 -15.02
CA PRO A 191 -4.29 -1.28 -15.74
C PRO A 191 -4.24 0.03 -14.93
N ARG A 192 -4.02 -0.07 -13.61
CA ARG A 192 -3.94 1.07 -12.70
C ARG A 192 -2.88 0.80 -11.62
N PRO A 193 -2.17 1.84 -11.15
CA PRO A 193 -1.35 1.73 -9.97
C PRO A 193 -2.18 1.32 -8.74
N ILE A 194 -1.55 0.57 -7.83
CA ILE A 194 -2.14 0.26 -6.54
C ILE A 194 -2.37 1.55 -5.74
N ALA A 195 -3.63 1.80 -5.38
CA ALA A 195 -4.00 2.93 -4.55
C ALA A 195 -3.52 2.72 -3.10
N GLY A 196 -3.14 3.81 -2.43
CA GLY A 196 -2.90 3.82 -0.99
C GLY A 196 -4.14 4.25 -0.21
N SER A 197 -4.00 4.37 1.11
CA SER A 197 -5.04 4.96 1.96
C SER A 197 -5.36 6.41 1.55
N ASP A 198 -6.58 6.87 1.81
CA ASP A 198 -6.94 8.30 1.74
C ASP A 198 -6.79 9.01 3.09
N SER A 199 -6.56 8.27 4.17
CA SER A 199 -6.50 8.78 5.53
C SER A 199 -5.13 8.51 6.13
N HIS A 200 -4.38 9.57 6.46
CA HIS A 200 -3.01 9.44 6.92
C HIS A 200 -2.78 10.07 8.28
N LEU A 201 -1.98 9.41 9.11
CA LEU A 201 -1.20 10.03 10.17
C LEU A 201 0.12 10.51 9.56
N VAL A 202 0.41 11.79 9.68
CA VAL A 202 1.55 12.44 9.02
C VAL A 202 2.51 13.01 10.05
N PHE A 203 3.80 12.77 9.83
CA PHE A 203 4.90 13.37 10.58
C PHE A 203 5.70 14.27 9.64
N VAL A 204 6.01 15.48 10.12
CA VAL A 204 6.77 16.47 9.36
C VAL A 204 7.95 16.95 10.19
N GLU A 205 9.15 16.68 9.70
CA GLU A 205 10.41 17.08 10.30
C GLU A 205 11.02 18.24 9.49
N PRO A 206 11.15 19.45 10.05
CA PRO A 206 11.81 20.56 9.38
C PRO A 206 13.29 20.23 9.11
N ALA A 207 13.76 20.51 7.90
CA ALA A 207 15.15 20.28 7.47
C ALA A 207 15.85 21.59 7.02
N GLY A 208 15.28 22.74 7.42
CA GLY A 208 15.71 24.09 7.04
C GLY A 208 14.53 25.05 7.01
N ASP A 209 14.69 26.23 6.42
CA ASP A 209 13.61 27.23 6.33
C ASP A 209 12.53 26.81 5.34
N GLN A 210 12.93 26.34 4.14
CA GLN A 210 12.03 25.87 3.08
C GLN A 210 12.27 24.40 2.71
N ALA A 211 12.59 23.58 3.71
CA ALA A 211 12.81 22.16 3.54
C ALA A 211 12.16 21.36 4.67
N ALA A 212 11.58 20.21 4.32
CA ALA A 212 10.99 19.29 5.28
C ALA A 212 11.08 17.83 4.81
N THR A 213 11.14 16.91 5.75
CA THR A 213 10.93 15.48 5.53
C THR A 213 9.53 15.12 5.98
N VAL A 214 8.80 14.38 5.15
CA VAL A 214 7.42 13.95 5.44
C VAL A 214 7.34 12.44 5.40
N THR A 215 6.80 11.86 6.48
CA THR A 215 6.52 10.43 6.59
C THR A 215 5.05 10.24 6.90
N ARG A 216 4.38 9.36 6.15
CA ARG A 216 2.95 9.09 6.30
C ARG A 216 2.72 7.63 6.65
N PHE A 217 1.74 7.39 7.51
CA PHE A 217 1.19 6.07 7.83
C PHE A 217 -0.32 6.10 7.64
N PRO A 218 -0.99 4.96 7.44
CA PRO A 218 -2.45 4.93 7.49
C PRO A 218 -2.96 5.46 8.84
N ALA A 219 -4.02 6.28 8.82
CA ALA A 219 -4.52 6.97 10.02
C ALA A 219 -4.90 6.03 11.16
N GLY A 220 -5.34 4.81 10.85
CA GLY A 220 -5.66 3.76 11.83
C GLY A 220 -4.52 3.47 12.81
N ARG A 221 -3.26 3.68 12.40
CA ARG A 221 -2.08 3.57 13.27
C ARG A 221 -2.24 4.36 14.58
N LEU A 222 -2.85 5.54 14.53
CA LEU A 222 -3.06 6.42 15.69
C LEU A 222 -3.76 5.71 16.86
N PHE A 223 -4.70 4.81 16.56
CA PHE A 223 -5.49 4.10 17.57
C PHE A 223 -5.01 2.68 17.80
N ASN A 224 -4.44 2.05 16.76
CA ASN A 224 -4.12 0.64 16.76
C ASN A 224 -2.68 0.32 17.18
N ASN A 225 -1.81 1.33 17.25
CA ASN A 225 -0.42 1.15 17.66
C ASN A 225 -0.09 2.06 18.87
N PRO A 226 0.13 1.49 20.07
CA PRO A 226 0.43 2.27 21.27
C PRO A 226 1.79 2.98 21.21
N ASP A 227 2.72 2.48 20.39
CA ASP A 227 4.06 3.04 20.21
C ASP A 227 4.10 4.12 19.12
N THR A 228 2.93 4.59 18.68
CA THR A 228 2.83 5.68 17.71
C THR A 228 3.55 6.93 18.24
N PRO A 229 4.54 7.47 17.50
CA PRO A 229 5.25 8.66 17.92
C PRO A 229 4.30 9.85 18.11
N ARG A 230 4.58 10.70 19.09
CA ARG A 230 3.83 11.94 19.30
C ARG A 230 4.23 12.99 18.27
N GLY A 231 3.37 13.97 18.06
CA GLY A 231 3.66 15.12 17.19
C GLY A 231 3.27 14.95 15.73
N GLY A 232 2.57 13.87 15.38
CA GLY A 232 1.89 13.75 14.09
C GLY A 232 0.54 14.46 14.06
N HIS A 233 -0.02 14.60 12.86
CA HIS A 233 -1.35 15.16 12.59
C HIS A 233 -2.10 14.34 11.55
N LEU A 234 -3.42 14.52 11.47
CA LEU A 234 -4.27 13.78 10.54
C LEU A 234 -4.47 14.54 9.23
N ALA A 235 -4.08 13.93 8.11
CA ALA A 235 -4.35 14.43 6.76
C ALA A 235 -5.30 13.47 6.03
N ILE A 236 -6.52 13.93 5.77
CA ILE A 236 -7.64 13.10 5.33
C ILE A 236 -8.13 13.57 3.96
N GLY A 237 -8.21 12.64 3.02
CA GLY A 237 -8.77 12.88 1.69
C GLY A 237 -10.30 12.79 1.68
N THR A 238 -10.97 13.54 0.80
CA THR A 238 -12.44 13.53 0.67
C THR A 238 -13.03 12.20 0.18
N ARG A 239 -12.19 11.22 -0.19
CA ARG A 239 -12.62 9.85 -0.52
C ARG A 239 -12.76 8.95 0.71
N GLU A 240 -12.34 9.40 1.89
CA GLU A 240 -12.54 8.67 3.14
C GLU A 240 -14.05 8.60 3.47
N PRO A 241 -14.66 7.40 3.54
CA PRO A 241 -16.10 7.26 3.78
C PRO A 241 -16.49 7.50 5.25
N ARG A 242 -15.57 7.37 6.22
CA ARG A 242 -15.90 7.44 7.64
C ARG A 242 -15.84 8.89 8.13
N ARG A 243 -17.03 9.41 8.45
CA ARG A 243 -17.24 10.73 9.03
C ARG A 243 -16.28 11.06 10.19
N ARG A 244 -16.01 10.11 11.08
CA ARG A 244 -15.10 10.31 12.23
C ARG A 244 -13.71 10.82 11.83
N TRP A 245 -13.17 10.38 10.69
CA TRP A 245 -11.84 10.77 10.25
C TRP A 245 -11.85 12.19 9.70
N ILE A 246 -12.90 12.53 8.93
CA ILE A 246 -13.11 13.89 8.42
C ILE A 246 -13.27 14.88 9.59
N GLU A 247 -14.02 14.50 10.64
CA GLU A 247 -14.24 15.34 11.83
C GLU A 247 -12.98 15.51 12.70
N LEU A 248 -12.05 14.56 12.65
CA LEU A 248 -10.76 14.63 13.36
C LEU A 248 -9.62 15.19 12.49
N ALA A 249 -9.89 15.54 11.24
CA ALA A 249 -8.84 15.96 10.31
C ALA A 249 -8.23 17.30 10.73
N ASP A 250 -6.91 17.34 10.82
CA ASP A 250 -6.13 18.56 10.93
C ASP A 250 -5.95 19.22 9.54
N VAL A 251 -5.87 18.37 8.51
CA VAL A 251 -5.71 18.75 7.11
C VAL A 251 -6.72 17.98 6.25
N ILE A 252 -7.49 18.68 5.43
CA ILE A 252 -8.39 18.07 4.44
C ILE A 252 -7.82 18.21 3.03
N ILE A 253 -7.78 17.10 2.31
CA ILE A 253 -7.33 17.03 0.91
C ILE A 253 -8.53 16.75 -0.01
N GLY A 254 -8.87 17.73 -0.83
CA GLY A 254 -9.97 17.64 -1.80
C GLY A 254 -9.57 16.99 -3.13
N HIS A 255 -10.48 17.10 -4.08
CA HIS A 255 -10.32 16.64 -5.46
C HIS A 255 -10.39 17.84 -6.42
N CYS A 256 -10.08 17.61 -7.69
CA CYS A 256 -10.03 18.68 -8.69
C CYS A 256 -11.42 19.29 -8.92
N GLY A 257 -11.53 20.61 -8.86
CA GLY A 257 -12.79 21.33 -9.09
C GLY A 257 -12.62 22.81 -9.44
N PRO A 258 -13.55 23.40 -10.23
CA PRO A 258 -13.45 24.79 -10.69
C PRO A 258 -13.56 25.83 -9.56
N ASP A 259 -14.28 25.51 -8.47
CA ASP A 259 -14.55 26.42 -7.34
C ASP A 259 -13.73 26.07 -6.09
N THR A 260 -12.45 25.75 -6.29
CA THR A 260 -11.59 25.23 -5.22
C THR A 260 -11.44 26.22 -4.05
N ASP A 261 -11.37 27.52 -4.31
CA ASP A 261 -11.26 28.56 -3.27
C ASP A 261 -12.52 28.64 -2.40
N HIS A 262 -13.70 28.52 -3.01
CA HIS A 262 -14.97 28.43 -2.30
C HIS A 262 -15.05 27.14 -1.48
N TRP A 263 -14.70 26.00 -2.08
CA TRP A 263 -14.67 24.70 -1.40
C TRP A 263 -13.74 24.70 -0.17
N ILE A 264 -12.56 25.33 -0.26
CA ILE A 264 -11.65 25.50 0.89
C ILE A 264 -12.35 26.26 2.02
N SER A 265 -12.98 27.38 1.69
CA SER A 265 -13.63 28.26 2.68
C SER A 265 -14.83 27.57 3.35
N GLU A 266 -15.65 26.86 2.58
CA GLU A 266 -16.78 26.07 3.11
C GLU A 266 -16.30 24.90 3.98
N THR A 267 -15.26 24.19 3.54
CA THR A 267 -14.69 23.05 4.27
C THR A 267 -14.18 23.49 5.64
N LEU A 268 -13.40 24.57 5.70
CA LEU A 268 -12.85 25.08 6.95
C LEU A 268 -13.96 25.61 7.86
N SER A 269 -14.96 26.32 7.31
CA SER A 269 -16.11 26.79 8.09
C SER A 269 -16.96 25.64 8.66
N GLY A 270 -17.10 24.55 7.90
CA GLY A 270 -17.85 23.36 8.31
C GLY A 270 -17.09 22.42 9.26
N LEU A 271 -15.76 22.52 9.30
CA LEU A 271 -14.87 21.69 10.12
C LEU A 271 -13.93 22.58 10.96
N PRO A 272 -14.39 23.13 12.10
CA PRO A 272 -13.59 24.05 12.91
C PRO A 272 -12.28 23.46 13.45
N GLY A 273 -12.16 22.13 13.52
CA GLY A 273 -10.92 21.43 13.91
C GLY A 273 -9.88 21.30 12.79
N CYS A 274 -10.29 21.45 11.53
CA CYS A 274 -9.41 21.41 10.37
C CYS A 274 -8.69 22.75 10.22
N ALA A 275 -7.36 22.77 10.28
CA ALA A 275 -6.60 24.00 10.18
C ALA A 275 -6.24 24.36 8.73
N VAL A 276 -6.11 23.36 7.85
CA VAL A 276 -5.70 23.55 6.46
C VAL A 276 -6.57 22.72 5.52
N ALA A 277 -7.11 23.34 4.48
CA ALA A 277 -7.75 22.63 3.37
C ALA A 277 -6.97 22.88 2.07
N SER A 278 -6.77 21.83 1.28
CA SER A 278 -6.06 21.94 0.01
C SER A 278 -6.62 21.02 -1.06
N ALA A 279 -6.68 21.49 -2.30
CA ALA A 279 -7.16 20.71 -3.43
C ALA A 279 -6.54 21.21 -4.75
N PRO A 280 -6.47 20.35 -5.79
CA PRO A 280 -6.02 20.75 -7.11
C PRO A 280 -7.04 21.66 -7.80
N THR A 281 -6.59 22.74 -8.44
CA THR A 281 -7.42 23.52 -9.38
C THR A 281 -7.34 22.96 -10.79
N THR A 282 -6.13 22.54 -11.16
CA THR A 282 -5.77 21.92 -12.44
C THR A 282 -4.57 21.00 -12.22
N GLN A 283 -4.15 20.26 -13.24
CA GLN A 283 -2.97 19.42 -13.12
C GLN A 283 -1.73 20.25 -12.77
N GLY A 284 -1.05 19.87 -11.68
CA GLY A 284 0.17 20.53 -11.21
C GLY A 284 -0.03 21.85 -10.46
N HIS A 285 -1.27 22.31 -10.28
CA HIS A 285 -1.59 23.53 -9.55
C HIS A 285 -2.66 23.28 -8.49
N TRP A 286 -2.32 23.63 -7.26
CA TRP A 286 -3.17 23.44 -6.10
C TRP A 286 -3.42 24.76 -5.41
N LEU A 287 -4.56 24.85 -4.73
CA LEU A 287 -4.82 25.88 -3.75
C LEU A 287 -4.77 25.27 -2.35
N LEU A 288 -4.34 26.09 -1.41
CA LEU A 288 -4.28 25.78 0.00
C LEU A 288 -4.76 27.00 0.77
N GLY A 289 -5.59 26.80 1.78
CA GLY A 289 -6.01 27.89 2.66
C GLY A 289 -6.15 27.45 4.12
N ASP A 290 -6.25 28.45 4.98
CA ASP A 290 -6.52 28.35 6.41
C ASP A 290 -7.73 29.22 6.83
N HIS A 291 -8.02 29.29 8.13
CA HIS A 291 -9.13 30.08 8.68
C HIS A 291 -8.96 31.60 8.56
N THR A 292 -7.79 32.10 8.14
CA THR A 292 -7.55 33.55 7.97
C THR A 292 -7.99 34.05 6.60
N GLU A 293 -8.64 33.20 5.80
CA GLU A 293 -9.04 33.44 4.41
C GLU A 293 -7.88 33.68 3.44
N HIS A 294 -6.64 33.47 3.89
CA HIS A 294 -5.48 33.53 3.02
C HIS A 294 -5.37 32.25 2.17
N LEU A 295 -5.01 32.45 0.89
CA LEU A 295 -4.82 31.37 -0.06
C LEU A 295 -3.39 31.38 -0.60
N LEU A 296 -2.81 30.20 -0.69
CA LEU A 296 -1.57 29.94 -1.40
C LEU A 296 -1.85 29.12 -2.64
N ARG A 297 -1.13 29.45 -3.71
CA ARG A 297 -0.98 28.60 -4.89
C ARG A 297 0.27 27.76 -4.71
N VAL A 298 0.11 26.45 -4.88
CA VAL A 298 1.20 25.47 -4.78
C VAL A 298 1.35 24.79 -6.14
N ALA A 299 2.47 25.03 -6.81
CA ALA A 299 2.78 24.48 -8.12
C ALA A 299 3.85 23.39 -8.02
N GLY A 300 3.64 22.25 -8.66
CA GLY A 300 4.56 21.12 -8.62
C GLY A 300 3.93 19.80 -9.01
N THR A 301 4.60 18.69 -8.68
CA THR A 301 4.00 17.35 -8.88
C THR A 301 2.83 17.12 -7.92
N GLU A 302 1.86 16.30 -8.31
CA GLU A 302 0.70 15.99 -7.46
C GLU A 302 1.09 15.50 -6.04
N PRO A 303 2.07 14.58 -5.87
CA PRO A 303 2.51 14.19 -4.52
C PRO A 303 3.14 15.36 -3.75
N GLY A 304 3.92 16.20 -4.43
CA GLY A 304 4.56 17.37 -3.80
C GLY A 304 3.53 18.35 -3.27
N CYS A 305 2.55 18.74 -4.10
CA CYS A 305 1.51 19.68 -3.68
C CYS A 305 0.63 19.10 -2.56
N ARG A 306 0.28 17.82 -2.64
CA ARG A 306 -0.48 17.13 -1.58
C ARG A 306 0.29 17.12 -0.24
N LEU A 307 1.59 16.83 -0.27
CA LEU A 307 2.41 16.79 0.95
C LEU A 307 2.66 18.18 1.53
N PHE A 308 2.72 19.21 0.69
CA PHE A 308 2.91 20.59 1.16
C PHE A 308 1.81 21.04 2.12
N ALA A 309 0.57 20.54 1.98
CA ALA A 309 -0.50 20.84 2.94
C ALA A 309 -0.15 20.45 4.38
N SER A 310 0.54 19.32 4.56
CA SER A 310 1.03 18.90 5.87
C SER A 310 2.23 19.72 6.35
N VAL A 311 3.10 20.16 5.43
CA VAL A 311 4.20 21.08 5.76
C VAL A 311 3.67 22.43 6.24
N ALA A 312 2.67 22.98 5.54
CA ALA A 312 2.01 24.22 5.91
C ALA A 312 1.37 24.11 7.31
N TYR A 313 0.60 23.05 7.56
CA TYR A 313 0.03 22.78 8.88
C TYR A 313 1.10 22.79 9.98
N GLN A 314 2.23 22.10 9.77
CA GLN A 314 3.29 22.03 10.76
C GLN A 314 3.91 23.42 11.05
N ARG A 315 4.03 24.28 10.04
CA ARG A 315 4.51 25.66 10.22
C ARG A 315 3.50 26.55 10.95
N LEU A 316 2.21 26.40 10.65
CA LEU A 316 1.15 27.10 11.38
C LEU A 316 1.14 26.72 12.87
N ARG A 317 1.38 25.44 13.20
CA ARG A 317 1.54 25.01 14.60
C ARG A 317 2.74 25.65 15.30
N GLN A 318 3.76 26.02 14.55
CA GLN A 318 4.94 26.76 15.02
C GLN A 318 4.70 28.29 15.04
N ARG A 319 3.45 28.74 14.85
CA ARG A 319 3.00 30.14 14.83
C ARG A 319 3.53 30.97 13.64
N ALA A 320 3.88 30.32 12.54
CA ALA A 320 4.10 31.03 11.28
C ALA A 320 2.76 31.52 10.70
N ASP A 321 2.77 32.62 9.96
CA ASP A 321 1.64 33.05 9.14
C ASP A 321 1.65 32.29 7.80
N LEU A 322 0.48 31.93 7.26
CA LEU A 322 0.40 31.24 5.99
C LEU A 322 1.11 32.00 4.85
N ARG A 323 1.08 33.33 4.86
CA ARG A 323 1.72 34.19 3.86
C ARG A 323 3.25 34.14 3.87
N GLU A 324 3.84 33.74 4.99
CA GLU A 324 5.29 33.60 5.16
C GLU A 324 5.82 32.31 4.50
N LEU A 325 4.93 31.41 4.08
CA LEU A 325 5.30 30.14 3.45
C LEU A 325 5.58 30.25 1.96
N THR A 326 5.61 31.46 1.39
CA THR A 326 5.93 31.67 -0.03
C THR A 326 7.39 31.34 -0.35
N GLY A 327 7.65 30.93 -1.59
CA GLY A 327 8.97 30.54 -2.09
C GLY A 327 9.07 29.07 -2.49
N ASP A 328 10.30 28.60 -2.68
CA ASP A 328 10.59 27.28 -3.24
C ASP A 328 10.85 26.26 -2.13
N TRP A 329 9.97 25.27 -2.01
CA TRP A 329 10.06 24.24 -0.99
C TRP A 329 10.63 22.94 -1.55
N THR A 330 11.49 22.31 -0.73
CA THR A 330 11.98 20.95 -0.95
C THR A 330 11.36 20.01 0.09
N ILE A 331 10.61 19.02 -0.38
CA ILE A 331 9.97 18.00 0.46
C ILE A 331 10.65 16.65 0.18
N MET A 332 11.23 16.05 1.21
CA MET A 332 11.77 14.69 1.16
C MET A 332 10.68 13.70 1.61
N CYS A 333 10.39 12.67 0.80
CA CYS A 333 9.41 11.65 1.14
C CYS A 333 9.78 10.30 0.50
N ALA A 334 9.98 9.27 1.32
CA ALA A 334 10.40 7.94 0.87
C ALA A 334 11.64 7.97 -0.06
N GLY A 335 12.68 8.74 0.34
CA GLY A 335 13.90 8.92 -0.46
C GLY A 335 13.75 9.80 -1.72
N ARG A 336 12.53 10.23 -2.07
CA ARG A 336 12.29 11.11 -3.22
C ARG A 336 12.35 12.57 -2.82
N LYS A 337 12.98 13.39 -3.67
CA LYS A 337 13.02 14.85 -3.55
C LYS A 337 11.92 15.48 -4.41
N LEU A 338 10.92 16.08 -3.76
CA LEU A 338 9.81 16.76 -4.41
C LEU A 338 9.99 18.27 -4.25
N ARG A 339 9.88 19.03 -5.35
CA ARG A 339 9.93 20.49 -5.31
C ARG A 339 8.55 21.05 -5.56
N VAL A 340 8.19 22.09 -4.80
CA VAL A 340 6.98 22.88 -5.02
C VAL A 340 7.30 24.36 -4.92
N GLU A 341 6.71 25.14 -5.81
CA GLU A 341 6.76 26.59 -5.79
C GLU A 341 5.47 27.11 -5.14
N VAL A 342 5.62 28.00 -4.16
CA VAL A 342 4.51 28.51 -3.35
C VAL A 342 4.39 30.01 -3.50
N THR A 343 3.25 30.47 -4.00
CA THR A 343 2.96 31.89 -4.23
C THR A 343 1.64 32.29 -3.57
N GLN A 344 1.45 33.59 -3.31
CA GLN A 344 0.16 34.06 -2.83
C GLN A 344 -0.91 33.93 -3.93
N ALA A 345 -2.11 33.53 -3.56
CA ALA A 345 -3.26 33.48 -4.46
C ALA A 345 -4.29 34.54 -4.05
N SER A 346 -4.82 35.25 -5.05
CA SER A 346 -6.02 36.07 -4.89
C SER A 346 -7.26 35.18 -5.10
N ARG A 347 -8.32 35.41 -4.32
CA ARG A 347 -9.64 34.81 -4.59
C ARG A 347 -10.13 35.25 -5.98
N ALA A 348 -10.83 34.36 -6.68
CA ALA A 348 -11.45 34.74 -7.95
C ALA A 348 -12.54 35.80 -7.68
N ALA A 349 -12.55 36.87 -8.48
CA ALA A 349 -13.66 37.81 -8.44
C ALA A 349 -14.92 37.09 -8.96
N ARG A 350 -15.97 37.08 -8.13
CA ARG A 350 -17.25 36.45 -8.47
C ARG A 350 -17.97 37.14 -9.62
#